data_AF-A0A7C3ZU63-F1
#
_entry.id   AF-A0A7C3ZU63-F1
#
_cell.length_a   1.000
_cell.length_b   1.000
_cell.length_c   1.000
_cell.angle_alpha   90.00
_cell.angle_beta   90.00
_cell.angle_gamma   90.00
#
_symmetry.space_group_name_H-M   'P 1'
#
loop_
_entity.id
_entity.type
_entity.pdbx_description
1 polymer ?
#
loop_
_entity_poly.entity_id
_entity_poly.type
_entity_poly.pdbx_seq_one_letter_code
_entity_poly.pdbx_strand_id
1 'polypeptide(L)'
;MRRILRNTRGQAMLLIEILVVVAILAALAYMIVPRYLGERSAPGRDTVAGPKERAYSVDCMNNLRNIRAAIEMQRQMGEGQLPPTLAGFASSGVSESMTRCPVSGQPYFYDPKTGTVKCTYPGHEKF
;
A
#
# COMPACT_ATOMS: atom_id res chain seq x y z
N MET A 1 -12.90 45.06 -33.34
CA MET A 1 -11.58 44.98 -34.02
C MET A 1 -10.46 45.24 -33.02
N ARG A 2 -9.84 44.20 -32.43
CA ARG A 2 -8.66 44.38 -31.57
C ARG A 2 -7.40 44.28 -32.45
N ARG A 3 -6.75 45.42 -32.70
CA ARG A 3 -5.45 45.48 -33.36
C ARG A 3 -4.40 44.90 -32.39
N ILE A 4 -3.91 43.72 -32.71
CA ILE A 4 -2.70 43.15 -32.09
C ILE A 4 -1.52 43.98 -32.61
N LEU A 5 -0.97 44.82 -31.75
CA LEU A 5 0.25 45.58 -32.03
C LEU A 5 1.41 44.59 -32.24
N ARG A 6 1.88 44.45 -33.48
CA ARG A 6 3.07 43.67 -33.83
C ARG A 6 4.31 44.48 -33.48
N ASN A 7 4.95 44.12 -32.37
CA ASN A 7 6.35 44.46 -32.12
C ASN A 7 7.22 43.29 -32.61
N THR A 8 7.62 43.32 -33.89
CA THR A 8 8.26 42.18 -34.58
C THR A 8 9.62 41.78 -34.02
N ARG A 9 10.33 42.66 -33.30
CA ARG A 9 11.63 42.32 -32.67
C ARG A 9 11.48 41.68 -31.30
N GLY A 10 10.51 42.12 -30.48
CA GLY A 10 10.20 41.50 -29.19
C GLY A 10 9.44 40.17 -29.33
N GLN A 11 8.61 40.04 -30.37
CA GLN A 11 7.85 38.81 -30.65
C GLN A 11 8.74 37.66 -31.11
N ALA A 12 9.83 37.92 -31.84
CA ALA A 12 10.79 36.89 -32.23
C ALA A 12 11.52 36.30 -31.01
N MET A 13 11.92 37.14 -30.04
CA MET A 13 12.55 36.68 -28.80
C MET A 13 11.58 35.88 -27.92
N LEU A 14 10.32 36.32 -27.81
CA LEU A 14 9.28 35.59 -27.07
C LEU A 14 8.97 34.21 -27.68
N LEU A 15 8.98 34.09 -29.02
CA LEU A 15 8.75 32.81 -29.69
C LEU A 15 9.87 31.81 -29.40
N ILE A 16 11.13 32.27 -29.39
CA ILE A 16 12.29 31.44 -29.09
C ILE A 16 12.24 30.98 -27.63
N GLU A 17 11.93 31.88 -26.70
CA GLU A 17 11.82 31.57 -25.28
C GLU A 17 10.77 30.48 -25.01
N ILE A 18 9.58 30.61 -25.59
CA ILE A 18 8.50 29.62 -25.44
C ILE A 18 8.93 28.26 -26.03
N LEU A 19 9.62 28.26 -27.17
CA LEU A 19 10.12 27.04 -27.80
C LEU A 19 11.12 26.29 -26.91
N VAL A 20 12.05 27.02 -26.28
CA VAL A 20 13.03 26.44 -25.35
C VAL A 20 12.34 25.86 -24.12
N VAL A 21 11.38 26.57 -23.53
CA VAL A 21 10.62 26.07 -22.37
C VAL A 21 9.85 24.80 -22.73
N VAL A 22 9.15 24.78 -23.87
CA VAL A 22 8.40 23.59 -24.33
C VAL A 22 9.35 22.41 -24.61
N ALA A 23 10.51 22.66 -25.20
CA ALA A 23 11.52 21.62 -25.45
C ALA A 23 12.05 21.01 -24.14
N ILE A 24 12.34 21.83 -23.13
CA ILE A 24 12.77 21.36 -21.81
C ILE A 24 11.65 20.54 -21.14
N LEU A 25 10.41 21.03 -21.16
CA LEU A 25 9.27 20.30 -20.59
C LEU A 25 9.04 18.97 -21.29
N ALA A 26 9.17 18.92 -22.63
CA ALA A 26 9.04 17.69 -23.40
C ALA A 26 10.16 16.68 -23.07
N ALA A 27 11.40 17.14 -22.95
CA ALA A 27 12.53 16.29 -22.56
C ALA A 27 12.37 15.71 -21.14
N LEU A 28 11.94 16.55 -20.19
CA LEU A 28 11.65 16.12 -18.82
C LEU A 28 10.49 15.13 -18.78
N ALA A 29 9.39 15.42 -19.49
CA ALA A 29 8.26 14.50 -19.60
C ALA A 29 8.70 13.15 -20.19
N TYR A 30 9.50 13.16 -21.26
CA TYR A 30 10.02 11.93 -21.88
C TYR A 30 10.88 11.09 -20.91
N MET A 31 11.68 11.71 -20.03
CA MET A 31 12.45 10.98 -19.02
C MET A 31 11.62 10.50 -17.82
N ILE A 32 10.66 11.31 -17.35
CA ILE A 32 9.94 11.06 -16.08
C ILE A 32 8.73 10.15 -16.29
N VAL A 33 7.95 10.35 -17.37
CA VAL A 33 6.76 9.57 -17.69
C VAL A 33 7.02 8.06 -17.69
N PRO A 34 8.05 7.51 -18.37
CA PRO A 34 8.27 6.06 -18.35
C PRO A 34 8.65 5.53 -16.96
N ARG A 35 9.22 6.35 -16.08
CA ARG A 35 9.56 5.96 -14.70
C ARG A 35 8.41 6.08 -13.72
N TYR A 36 7.44 6.95 -13.98
CA TYR A 36 6.27 7.18 -13.12
C TYR A 36 4.99 6.47 -13.60
N LEU A 37 4.85 6.26 -14.91
CA LEU A 37 3.71 5.55 -15.53
C LEU A 37 4.06 4.13 -15.97
N GLY A 38 5.32 3.70 -15.81
CA GLY A 38 5.77 2.34 -16.07
C GLY A 38 5.22 1.35 -15.04
N GLU A 39 4.00 0.88 -15.28
CA GLU A 39 3.40 -0.44 -14.98
C GLU A 39 1.86 -0.31 -14.92
N ARG A 40 1.25 0.07 -16.04
CA ARG A 40 -0.14 -0.35 -16.29
C ARG A 40 -0.09 -1.74 -16.88
N SER A 41 -0.09 -2.72 -16.00
CA SER A 41 -0.06 -4.15 -16.28
C SER A 41 -1.05 -4.54 -17.37
N ALA A 42 -0.54 -5.23 -18.39
CA ALA A 42 -1.37 -6.07 -19.25
C ALA A 42 -2.02 -7.18 -18.39
N PRO A 43 -3.26 -7.60 -18.68
CA PRO A 43 -3.92 -8.64 -17.90
C PRO A 43 -3.20 -9.99 -18.15
N GLY A 44 -2.73 -10.63 -17.08
CA GLY A 44 -2.25 -12.02 -17.12
C GLY A 44 -0.74 -12.25 -16.92
N ARG A 45 0.03 -11.26 -16.46
CA ARG A 45 1.39 -11.50 -15.96
C ARG A 45 1.34 -11.44 -14.45
N ASP A 46 1.79 -12.50 -13.77
CA ASP A 46 1.98 -12.55 -12.31
C ASP A 46 2.57 -11.21 -11.86
N THR A 47 1.70 -10.37 -11.32
CA THR A 47 2.04 -8.99 -11.03
C THR A 47 3.04 -9.05 -9.90
N VAL A 48 4.28 -8.68 -10.19
CA VAL A 48 5.25 -8.34 -9.15
C VAL A 48 4.52 -7.38 -8.24
N ALA A 49 4.13 -7.85 -7.04
CA ALA A 49 3.27 -7.11 -6.14
C ALA A 49 3.84 -5.70 -6.00
N GLY A 50 3.01 -4.70 -6.32
CA GLY A 50 3.44 -3.31 -6.30
C GLY A 50 4.02 -2.97 -4.92
N PRO A 51 4.90 -1.95 -4.79
CA PRO A 51 5.49 -1.60 -3.48
C PRO A 51 4.47 -1.47 -2.35
N LYS A 52 3.26 -0.99 -2.66
CA LYS A 52 2.13 -0.88 -1.74
C LYS A 52 1.57 -2.24 -1.28
N GLU A 53 1.42 -3.18 -2.20
CA GLU A 53 0.91 -4.52 -1.90
C GLU A 53 1.92 -5.32 -1.07
N ARG A 54 3.21 -5.20 -1.39
CA ARG A 54 4.29 -5.75 -0.54
C ARG A 54 4.28 -5.18 0.87
N ALA A 55 4.03 -3.88 1.03
CA ALA A 55 3.90 -3.26 2.36
C ALA A 55 2.73 -3.88 3.14
N TYR A 56 1.56 -4.04 2.50
CA TYR A 56 0.41 -4.68 3.14
C TYR A 56 0.66 -6.15 3.50
N SER A 57 1.44 -6.90 2.73
CA SER A 57 1.86 -8.27 3.10
C SER A 57 2.75 -8.29 4.34
N VAL A 58 3.67 -7.32 4.47
CA VAL A 58 4.50 -7.16 5.67
C VAL A 58 3.65 -6.78 6.88
N ASP A 59 2.68 -5.88 6.71
CA ASP A 59 1.73 -5.51 7.77
C ASP A 59 0.88 -6.72 8.19
N CYS A 60 0.43 -7.54 7.24
CA CYS A 60 -0.28 -8.78 7.53
C CYS A 60 0.56 -9.71 8.42
N MET A 61 1.81 -9.93 8.05
CA MET A 61 2.74 -10.76 8.82
C MET A 61 3.01 -10.19 10.22
N ASN A 62 3.20 -8.88 10.34
CA ASN A 62 3.42 -8.21 11.62
C ASN A 62 2.19 -8.31 12.53
N ASN A 63 0.98 -8.09 11.97
CA ASN A 63 -0.27 -8.22 12.72
C ASN A 63 -0.43 -9.63 13.26
N LEU A 64 -0.19 -10.66 12.44
CA LEU A 64 -0.27 -12.07 12.89
C LEU A 64 0.74 -12.39 13.99
N ARG A 65 1.98 -11.91 13.88
CA ARG A 65 3.01 -12.09 14.91
C ARG A 65 2.61 -11.43 16.23
N ASN A 66 2.11 -10.20 16.17
CA ASN A 66 1.67 -9.47 17.36
C ASN A 66 0.47 -10.15 18.03
N ILE A 67 -0.50 -10.61 17.24
CA ILE A 67 -1.65 -11.36 17.76
C ILE A 67 -1.18 -12.66 18.43
N ARG A 68 -0.25 -13.41 17.81
CA ARG A 68 0.29 -14.64 18.43
C ARG A 68 1.01 -14.36 19.74
N ALA A 69 1.79 -13.28 19.81
CA ALA A 69 2.43 -12.86 21.04
C ALA A 69 1.41 -12.52 22.14
N ALA A 70 0.32 -11.83 21.80
CA ALA A 70 -0.77 -11.53 22.73
C ALA A 70 -1.49 -12.80 23.21
N ILE A 71 -1.76 -13.76 22.30
CA ILE A 71 -2.34 -15.06 22.65
C ILE A 71 -1.43 -15.83 23.60
N GLU A 72 -0.13 -15.88 23.33
CA GLU A 72 0.84 -16.57 24.18
C GLU A 72 0.95 -15.93 25.56
N MET A 73 0.97 -14.59 25.62
CA MET A 73 0.93 -13.86 26.88
C MET A 73 -0.32 -14.21 27.71
N GLN A 74 -1.49 -14.25 27.07
CA GLN A 74 -2.75 -14.60 27.73
C GLN A 74 -2.74 -16.05 28.23
N ARG A 75 -2.11 -16.99 27.51
CA ARG A 75 -1.96 -18.37 27.99
C ARG A 75 -1.18 -18.45 29.29
N GLN A 76 -0.11 -17.67 29.39
CA GLN A 76 0.77 -17.67 30.54
C GLN A 76 0.14 -16.97 31.76
N MET A 77 -0.67 -15.93 31.53
CA MET A 77 -1.23 -15.10 32.61
C MET A 77 -2.68 -15.47 33.00
N GLY A 78 -3.48 -15.95 32.06
CA GLY A 78 -4.94 -16.05 32.19
C GLY A 78 -5.47 -17.45 32.48
N GLU A 79 -4.75 -18.25 33.27
CA GLU A 79 -5.13 -19.63 33.64
C GLU A 79 -5.44 -20.54 32.43
N GLY A 80 -4.90 -20.21 31.24
CA GLY A 80 -5.15 -20.93 30.00
C GLY A 80 -6.48 -20.61 29.30
N GLN A 81 -7.31 -19.71 29.83
CA GLN A 81 -8.57 -19.32 29.21
C GLN A 81 -8.34 -18.25 28.13
N LEU A 82 -8.58 -18.62 26.87
CA LEU A 82 -8.51 -17.71 25.74
C LEU A 82 -9.88 -17.07 25.44
N PRO A 83 -9.93 -15.76 25.11
CA PRO A 83 -11.15 -15.10 24.66
C PRO A 83 -11.75 -15.75 23.40
N PRO A 84 -13.08 -15.66 23.20
CA PRO A 84 -13.75 -16.24 22.03
C PRO A 84 -13.42 -15.51 20.72
N THR A 85 -12.96 -14.26 20.79
CA THR A 85 -12.67 -13.43 19.62
C THR A 85 -11.36 -12.67 19.80
N LEU A 86 -10.74 -12.26 18.68
CA LEU A 86 -9.50 -11.47 18.70
C LEU A 86 -9.66 -10.11 19.38
N ALA A 87 -10.87 -9.56 19.44
CA ALA A 87 -11.17 -8.30 20.14
C ALA A 87 -10.92 -8.41 21.66
N GLY A 88 -10.95 -9.63 22.22
CA GLY A 88 -10.63 -9.87 23.63
C GLY A 88 -9.17 -9.59 23.99
N PHE A 89 -8.28 -9.44 23.01
CA PHE A 89 -6.86 -9.10 23.23
C PHE A 89 -6.58 -7.59 23.13
N ALA A 90 -7.61 -6.74 23.15
CA ALA A 90 -7.45 -5.28 23.10
C ALA A 90 -6.58 -4.74 24.25
N SER A 91 -6.73 -5.30 25.47
CA SER A 91 -5.89 -4.98 26.63
C SER A 91 -4.43 -5.43 26.46
N SER A 92 -4.17 -6.42 25.59
CA SER A 92 -2.84 -6.95 25.27
C SER A 92 -2.21 -6.28 24.03
N GLY A 93 -2.77 -5.15 23.57
CA GLY A 93 -2.22 -4.35 22.48
C GLY A 93 -2.68 -4.76 21.07
N VAL A 94 -3.67 -5.66 20.94
CA VAL A 94 -4.28 -5.99 19.65
C VAL A 94 -5.39 -4.98 19.34
N SER A 95 -5.12 -4.05 18.43
CA SER A 95 -6.12 -3.08 17.99
C SER A 95 -7.08 -3.68 16.95
N GLU A 96 -8.24 -3.05 16.75
CA GLU A 96 -9.26 -3.55 15.81
C GLU A 96 -8.72 -3.68 14.38
N SER A 97 -7.92 -2.71 13.93
CA SER A 97 -7.33 -2.72 12.58
C SER A 97 -6.37 -3.89 12.37
N MET A 98 -5.77 -4.41 13.45
CA MET A 98 -4.87 -5.57 13.40
C MET A 98 -5.62 -6.90 13.26
N THR A 99 -6.93 -6.95 13.51
CA THR A 99 -7.72 -8.19 13.46
C THR A 99 -8.09 -8.64 12.03
N ARG A 100 -7.68 -7.87 11.03
CA ARG A 100 -8.01 -8.07 9.61
C ARG A 100 -6.75 -8.06 8.74
N CYS A 101 -6.82 -8.77 7.63
CA CYS A 101 -5.78 -8.76 6.61
C CYS A 101 -5.77 -7.41 5.86
N PRO A 102 -4.65 -6.66 5.83
CA PRO A 102 -4.57 -5.37 5.11
C PRO A 102 -4.73 -5.49 3.59
N VAL A 103 -4.46 -6.67 3.02
CA VAL A 103 -4.57 -6.90 1.57
C VAL A 103 -6.01 -7.18 1.16
N SER A 104 -6.71 -8.08 1.85
CA SER A 104 -8.07 -8.50 1.47
C SER A 104 -9.19 -7.84 2.28
N GLY A 105 -8.87 -7.19 3.40
CA GLY A 105 -9.85 -6.66 4.36
C GLY A 105 -10.59 -7.71 5.18
N GLN A 106 -10.33 -9.01 4.92
CA GLN A 106 -11.02 -10.11 5.59
C GLN A 106 -10.49 -10.32 7.02
N PRO A 107 -11.34 -10.69 7.99
CA PRO A 107 -10.89 -11.03 9.33
C PRO A 107 -9.98 -12.26 9.32
N TYR A 108 -9.02 -12.32 10.24
CA TYR A 108 -8.21 -13.53 10.41
C TYR A 108 -9.05 -14.69 10.96
N PHE A 109 -8.68 -15.90 10.55
CA PHE A 109 -9.21 -17.10 11.18
C PHE A 109 -8.56 -17.26 12.55
N TYR A 110 -9.37 -17.35 13.58
CA TYR A 110 -8.94 -17.55 14.95
C TYR A 110 -9.71 -18.71 15.57
N ASP A 111 -8.98 -19.66 16.15
CA ASP A 111 -9.54 -20.76 16.92
C ASP A 111 -9.30 -20.53 18.43
N PRO A 112 -10.35 -20.26 19.22
CA PRO A 112 -10.22 -20.00 20.66
C PRO A 112 -9.80 -21.24 21.46
N LYS A 113 -10.00 -22.46 20.95
CA LYS A 113 -9.58 -23.68 21.65
C LYS A 113 -8.08 -23.89 21.55
N THR A 114 -7.53 -23.67 20.36
CA THR A 114 -6.11 -23.92 20.07
C THR A 114 -5.26 -22.66 20.06
N GLY A 115 -5.85 -21.48 20.25
CA GLY A 115 -5.17 -20.17 20.14
C GLY A 115 -4.52 -19.94 18.78
N THR A 116 -4.94 -20.67 17.74
CA THR A 116 -4.32 -20.58 16.42
C THR A 116 -4.91 -19.41 15.67
N VAL A 117 -4.05 -18.55 15.11
CA VAL A 117 -4.45 -17.46 14.20
C VAL A 117 -3.78 -17.60 12.83
N LYS A 118 -4.57 -17.50 11.77
CA LYS A 118 -4.11 -17.64 10.38
C LYS A 118 -4.81 -16.65 9.45
N CYS A 119 -4.08 -16.21 8.42
CA CYS A 119 -4.67 -15.53 7.28
C CYS A 119 -5.13 -16.54 6.23
N THR A 120 -6.32 -16.34 5.66
CA THR A 120 -6.89 -17.16 4.58
C THR A 120 -6.66 -16.57 3.18
N TYR A 121 -5.93 -15.45 3.09
CA TYR A 121 -5.60 -14.82 1.82
C TYR A 121 -4.54 -15.67 1.07
N PRO A 122 -4.73 -15.93 -0.24
CA PRO A 122 -3.77 -16.70 -1.03
C PRO A 122 -2.34 -16.18 -0.91
N GLY A 123 -1.40 -17.05 -0.54
CA GLY A 123 0.01 -16.73 -0.37
C GLY A 123 0.40 -16.21 1.03
N HIS A 124 -0.56 -15.97 1.93
CA HIS A 124 -0.32 -15.52 3.32
C HIS A 124 -0.56 -16.62 4.36
N GLU A 125 -0.83 -17.86 3.94
CA GLU A 125 -1.24 -18.96 4.82
C GLU A 125 -0.13 -19.41 5.77
N LYS A 126 1.12 -19.08 5.44
CA LYS A 126 2.34 -19.44 6.19
C LYS A 126 2.90 -18.31 7.05
N PHE A 127 2.32 -17.12 7.00
CA PHE A 127 2.79 -15.97 7.80
C PHE A 127 2.58 -16.20 9.29
#